data_AF-A0A1G0B8A0-F1
#
_entry.id   AF-A0A1G0B8A0-F1
#
_cell.length_a   1.000
_cell.length_b   1.000
_cell.length_c   1.000
_cell.angle_alpha   90.00
_cell.angle_beta   90.00
_cell.angle_gamma   90.00
#
_symmetry.space_group_name_H-M   'P 1'
#
loop_
_entity.id
_entity.type
_entity.pdbx_description
1 polymer ?
#
loop_
_entity_poly.entity_id
_entity_poly.type
_entity_poly.pdbx_seq_one_letter_code
_entity_poly.pdbx_strand_id
1 'polypeptide(L)'
;MTNVSKSSNVNLILQSLQAKKVVLNSKTIILNLKVFRFLKTGSGNNFIFEIENNLKISIDEFNKETYKPSGKISKITARLQKINSELGLKIKFKEVQSNQLWRNLKMIDGDLPELLAYSLLYRWLERDTSLLKISKILEEKDPLNFYNGEKSSQKLYEYKLKRFLAECAMGMTSETPWHGIYDATGGVIIAKEDGDIVCFHIYDFNLFREYLINNTMFEQPSTGEDGVNPGHKRTTKGTKKYYYGWLYEENDKLYFKINLQIRFK
;
A
#
# COMPACT_ATOMS: atom_id res chain seq x y z
N MET A 1 -24.59 -21.73 -14.11
CA MET A 1 -24.50 -22.74 -13.04
C MET A 1 -23.12 -23.38 -13.18
N THR A 2 -22.21 -23.39 -12.22
CA THR A 2 -22.34 -23.21 -10.77
C THR A 2 -20.98 -22.73 -10.25
N ASN A 3 -21.02 -21.90 -9.21
CA ASN A 3 -19.91 -21.54 -8.35
C ASN A 3 -19.15 -22.80 -7.87
N VAL A 4 -18.09 -23.21 -8.58
CA VAL A 4 -17.06 -24.08 -7.98
C VAL A 4 -16.16 -23.14 -7.18
N SER A 5 -16.72 -22.80 -6.02
CA SER A 5 -16.39 -21.63 -5.23
C SER A 5 -15.07 -21.80 -4.49
N LYS A 6 -14.50 -20.67 -4.07
CA LYS A 6 -13.39 -20.53 -3.10
C LYS A 6 -13.43 -21.50 -1.90
N SER A 7 -14.56 -22.14 -1.60
CA SER A 7 -14.70 -23.20 -0.59
C SER A 7 -13.81 -24.43 -0.82
N SER A 8 -13.49 -24.79 -2.07
CA SER A 8 -12.71 -25.99 -2.36
C SER A 8 -11.24 -25.88 -1.90
N ASN A 9 -10.60 -24.73 -2.14
CA ASN A 9 -9.22 -24.48 -1.70
C ASN A 9 -9.11 -24.31 -0.19
N VAL A 10 -10.12 -23.70 0.45
CA VAL A 10 -10.15 -23.59 1.92
C VAL A 10 -10.29 -24.98 2.53
N ASN A 11 -11.19 -25.83 2.02
CA ASN A 11 -11.35 -27.20 2.51
C ASN A 11 -10.08 -28.04 2.35
N LEU A 12 -9.34 -27.86 1.25
CA LEU A 12 -8.06 -28.58 1.05
C LEU A 12 -6.99 -28.16 2.07
N ILE A 13 -6.92 -26.86 2.39
CA ILE A 13 -6.03 -26.32 3.43
C ILE A 13 -6.46 -26.79 4.83
N LEU A 14 -7.77 -26.80 5.12
CA LEU A 14 -8.30 -27.33 6.38
C LEU A 14 -7.98 -28.83 6.55
N GLN A 15 -8.11 -29.62 5.48
CA GLN A 15 -7.78 -31.05 5.47
C GLN A 15 -6.28 -31.31 5.66
N SER A 16 -5.40 -30.54 4.99
CA SER A 16 -3.95 -30.68 5.16
C SER A 16 -3.47 -30.25 6.57
N LEU A 17 -4.16 -29.30 7.20
CA LEU A 17 -3.93 -28.88 8.58
C LEU A 17 -4.34 -29.93 9.61
N GLN A 18 -5.48 -30.60 9.39
CA GLN A 18 -5.90 -31.75 10.20
C GLN A 18 -4.89 -32.90 10.09
N ALA A 19 -4.35 -33.16 8.89
CA ALA A 19 -3.32 -34.17 8.68
C ALA A 19 -1.97 -33.85 9.37
N LYS A 20 -1.63 -32.56 9.55
CA LYS A 20 -0.42 -32.09 10.27
C LYS A 20 -0.61 -31.87 11.77
N LYS A 21 -1.70 -32.37 12.39
CA LYS A 21 -1.99 -32.20 13.84
C LYS A 21 -2.15 -30.73 14.28
N VAL A 22 -2.49 -29.81 13.38
CA VAL A 22 -2.83 -28.44 13.73
C VAL A 22 -4.33 -28.39 14.02
N VAL A 23 -4.70 -28.37 15.31
CA VAL A 23 -6.11 -28.25 15.72
C VAL A 23 -6.59 -26.84 15.42
N LEU A 24 -7.38 -26.71 14.37
CA LEU A 24 -8.03 -25.46 13.99
C LEU A 24 -9.23 -25.20 14.89
N ASN A 25 -9.12 -24.17 15.74
CA ASN A 25 -10.28 -23.69 16.49
C ASN A 25 -11.15 -22.80 15.59
N SER A 26 -12.46 -22.72 15.87
CA SER A 26 -13.46 -21.99 15.08
C SER A 26 -13.26 -20.47 14.95
N LYS A 27 -12.17 -19.93 15.53
CA LYS A 27 -11.83 -18.51 15.56
C LYS A 27 -10.45 -18.20 14.98
N THR A 28 -9.91 -19.03 14.09
CA THR A 28 -8.60 -18.83 13.43
C THR A 28 -8.77 -18.18 12.04
N ILE A 29 -8.03 -17.11 11.74
CA ILE A 29 -8.00 -16.51 10.39
C ILE A 29 -7.10 -17.35 9.47
N ILE A 30 -7.55 -17.62 8.24
CA ILE A 30 -6.72 -18.22 7.19
C ILE A 30 -6.45 -17.16 6.11
N LEU A 31 -5.19 -16.77 5.98
CA LEU A 31 -4.66 -15.88 4.95
C LEU A 31 -4.08 -16.72 3.81
N ASN A 32 -4.73 -16.66 2.65
CA ASN A 32 -4.25 -17.32 1.44
C ASN A 32 -3.40 -16.36 0.60
N LEU A 33 -2.09 -16.60 0.49
CA LEU A 33 -1.17 -15.67 -0.17
C LEU A 33 -1.51 -15.38 -1.65
N LYS A 34 -2.09 -16.33 -2.39
CA LYS A 34 -2.49 -16.12 -3.80
C LYS A 34 -3.63 -15.12 -3.96
N VAL A 35 -4.48 -14.96 -2.95
CA VAL A 35 -5.70 -14.14 -3.01
C VAL A 35 -5.58 -12.93 -2.09
N PHE A 36 -4.64 -12.94 -1.15
CA PHE A 36 -4.55 -11.95 -0.11
C PHE A 36 -3.85 -10.67 -0.58
N ARG A 37 -4.67 -9.67 -0.88
CA ARG A 37 -4.26 -8.27 -1.03
C ARG A 37 -4.79 -7.53 0.19
N PHE A 38 -3.90 -6.92 0.95
CA PHE A 38 -4.24 -6.22 2.20
C PHE A 38 -5.30 -5.13 1.96
N LEU A 39 -5.32 -4.54 0.77
CA LEU A 39 -6.33 -3.58 0.36
C LEU A 39 -6.83 -3.92 -1.04
N LYS A 40 -8.15 -4.11 -1.18
CA LYS A 40 -8.78 -4.19 -2.50
C LYS A 40 -8.60 -2.85 -3.20
N THR A 41 -8.38 -2.94 -4.51
CA THR A 41 -7.99 -1.80 -5.33
C THR A 41 -9.22 -0.97 -5.71
N GLY A 42 -9.19 0.32 -5.35
CA GLY A 42 -10.22 1.29 -5.67
C GLY A 42 -9.64 2.71 -5.72
N SER A 43 -10.38 3.65 -6.30
CA SER A 43 -10.01 5.08 -6.27
C SER A 43 -9.89 5.61 -4.84
N GLY A 44 -10.62 5.02 -3.89
CA GLY A 44 -10.55 5.39 -2.48
C GLY A 44 -9.18 5.18 -1.82
N ASN A 45 -8.25 4.45 -2.44
CA ASN A 45 -6.91 4.20 -1.90
C ASN A 45 -5.86 5.23 -2.37
N ASN A 46 -6.29 6.32 -3.01
CA ASN A 46 -5.38 7.35 -3.49
C ASN A 46 -4.93 8.27 -2.34
N PHE A 47 -3.63 8.56 -2.32
CA PHE A 47 -2.99 9.59 -1.52
C PHE A 47 -2.68 10.76 -2.45
N ILE A 48 -3.08 11.96 -2.05
CA ILE A 48 -2.95 13.19 -2.82
C ILE A 48 -1.74 13.96 -2.27
N PHE A 49 -0.86 14.37 -3.17
CA PHE A 49 0.30 15.20 -2.89
C PHE A 49 0.16 16.54 -3.60
N GLU A 50 0.41 17.62 -2.88
CA GLU A 50 0.56 18.97 -3.43
C GLU A 50 2.02 19.16 -3.87
N ILE A 51 2.21 19.72 -5.07
CA ILE A 51 3.53 20.07 -5.58
C ILE A 51 3.72 21.56 -5.33
N GLU A 52 4.65 21.93 -4.45
CA GLU A 52 4.99 23.34 -4.22
C GLU A 52 5.68 23.87 -5.46
N ASN A 53 4.92 24.59 -6.27
CA ASN A 53 5.36 25.02 -7.58
C ASN A 53 5.51 26.54 -7.62
N ASN A 54 6.71 26.99 -7.98
CA ASN A 54 7.04 28.38 -8.29
C ASN A 54 7.33 28.58 -9.79
N LEU A 55 7.17 27.53 -10.61
CA LEU A 55 7.47 27.52 -12.05
C LEU A 55 6.19 27.46 -12.88
N LYS A 56 6.21 28.03 -14.09
CA LYS A 56 5.14 27.78 -15.07
C LYS A 56 5.43 26.44 -15.76
N ILE A 57 4.65 25.41 -15.42
CA ILE A 57 4.77 24.07 -16.00
C ILE A 57 3.55 23.81 -16.87
N SER A 58 3.78 23.50 -18.14
CA SER A 58 2.73 22.95 -19.02
C SER A 58 2.46 21.50 -18.61
N ILE A 59 1.29 21.26 -17.99
CA ILE A 59 0.90 19.94 -17.46
C ILE A 59 0.78 18.90 -18.59
N ASP A 60 0.25 19.31 -19.73
CA ASP A 60 0.08 18.45 -20.90
C ASP A 60 1.44 18.03 -21.47
N GLU A 61 2.38 18.96 -21.61
CA GLU A 61 3.74 18.65 -22.07
C GLU A 61 4.46 17.75 -21.07
N PHE A 62 4.41 18.08 -19.78
CA PHE A 62 4.99 17.28 -18.72
C PHE A 62 4.48 15.84 -18.75
N ASN A 63 3.16 15.64 -18.82
CA ASN A 63 2.56 14.32 -18.81
C ASN A 63 2.88 13.52 -20.07
N LYS A 64 2.97 14.17 -21.25
CA LYS A 64 3.34 13.55 -22.52
C LYS A 64 4.79 13.10 -22.52
N GLU A 65 5.71 13.98 -22.14
CA GLU A 65 7.15 13.70 -22.09
C GLU A 65 7.49 12.55 -21.14
N THR A 66 6.82 12.51 -19.99
CA THR A 66 7.09 11.51 -18.94
C THR A 66 6.30 10.20 -19.10
N TYR A 67 5.45 10.08 -20.13
CA TYR A 67 4.56 8.93 -20.28
C TYR A 67 5.29 7.61 -20.61
N LYS A 68 6.32 7.68 -21.46
CA LYS A 68 7.17 6.55 -21.88
C LYS A 68 8.63 6.85 -21.58
N PRO A 69 9.05 6.78 -20.32
CA PRO A 69 10.44 7.04 -19.96
C PRO A 69 11.37 5.99 -20.58
N SER A 70 12.63 6.36 -20.79
CA SER A 70 13.65 5.45 -21.30
C SER A 70 14.05 4.41 -20.24
N GLY A 71 14.43 3.21 -20.70
CA GLY A 71 14.90 2.12 -19.85
C GLY A 71 13.81 1.44 -19.00
N LYS A 72 14.22 0.74 -17.94
CA LYS A 72 13.33 0.00 -17.02
C LYS A 72 12.80 0.89 -15.90
N ILE A 73 12.27 2.06 -16.25
CA ILE A 73 11.71 3.04 -15.31
C ILE A 73 10.20 3.12 -15.52
N SER A 74 9.43 3.14 -14.44
CA SER A 74 7.98 3.34 -14.54
C SER A 74 7.66 4.81 -14.80
N LYS A 75 6.58 5.10 -15.53
CA LYS A 75 6.12 6.49 -15.72
C LYS A 75 5.89 7.26 -14.42
N ILE A 76 5.46 6.59 -13.35
CA ILE A 76 5.25 7.22 -12.03
C ILE A 76 6.60 7.60 -11.41
N THR A 77 7.58 6.70 -11.45
CA THR A 77 8.96 6.98 -11.03
C THR A 77 9.52 8.16 -11.81
N ALA A 78 9.43 8.14 -13.14
CA ALA A 78 9.95 9.20 -13.99
C ALA A 78 9.34 10.56 -13.66
N ARG A 79 8.01 10.62 -13.46
CA ARG A 79 7.30 11.85 -13.06
C ARG A 79 7.77 12.37 -11.71
N LEU A 80 7.80 11.52 -10.69
CA LEU A 80 8.16 11.93 -9.33
C LEU A 80 9.63 12.34 -9.23
N GLN A 81 10.53 11.63 -9.92
CA GLN A 81 11.95 12.01 -9.98
C GLN A 81 12.15 13.30 -10.77
N LYS A 82 11.44 13.52 -11.88
CA LYS A 82 11.49 14.80 -12.60
C LYS A 82 11.03 15.96 -11.73
N ILE A 83 9.91 15.81 -11.02
CA ILE A 83 9.39 16.84 -10.10
C ILE A 83 10.39 17.13 -8.98
N ASN A 84 10.88 16.10 -8.28
CA ASN A 84 11.68 16.28 -7.07
C ASN A 84 13.16 16.55 -7.35
N SER A 85 13.76 15.83 -8.29
CA SER A 85 15.22 15.84 -8.52
C SER A 85 15.64 16.77 -9.65
N GLU A 86 14.88 16.84 -10.75
CA GLU A 86 15.26 17.70 -11.90
C GLU A 86 14.74 19.13 -11.73
N LEU A 87 13.48 19.29 -11.32
CA LEU A 87 12.86 20.60 -11.12
C LEU A 87 13.06 21.17 -9.71
N GLY A 88 13.54 20.35 -8.75
CA GLY A 88 13.76 20.77 -7.37
C GLY A 88 12.49 21.14 -6.60
N LEU A 89 11.32 20.69 -7.06
CA LEU A 89 10.03 21.03 -6.46
C LEU A 89 9.71 20.09 -5.29
N LYS A 90 9.12 20.64 -4.24
CA LYS A 90 8.77 19.85 -3.06
C LYS A 90 7.43 19.15 -3.27
N ILE A 91 7.40 17.87 -2.92
CA ILE A 91 6.20 17.02 -2.97
C ILE A 91 5.69 16.86 -1.53
N LYS A 92 4.58 17.50 -1.19
CA LYS A 92 4.00 17.48 0.15
C LYS A 92 2.74 16.63 0.19
N PHE A 93 2.61 15.79 1.21
CA PHE A 93 1.35 15.09 1.43
C PHE A 93 0.24 16.10 1.77
N LYS A 94 -0.90 16.00 1.07
CA LYS A 94 -2.08 16.83 1.31
C LYS A 94 -3.14 16.05 2.09
N GLU A 95 -3.62 14.95 1.52
CA GLU A 95 -4.71 14.18 2.11
C GLU A 95 -4.85 12.78 1.50
N VAL A 96 -5.62 11.92 2.18
CA VAL A 96 -6.12 10.66 1.61
C VAL A 96 -7.44 10.96 0.91
N GLN A 97 -7.59 10.53 -0.35
CA GLN A 97 -8.77 10.85 -1.16
C GLN A 97 -10.08 10.30 -0.56
N SER A 98 -10.03 9.16 0.15
CA SER A 98 -11.18 8.61 0.86
C SER A 98 -11.16 8.99 2.33
N ASN A 99 -12.18 9.72 2.77
CA ASN A 99 -12.42 10.00 4.18
C ASN A 99 -12.58 8.71 5.02
N GLN A 100 -13.10 7.64 4.42
CA GLN A 100 -13.25 6.38 5.14
C GLN A 100 -11.90 5.71 5.40
N LEU A 101 -11.03 5.64 4.39
CA LEU A 101 -9.69 5.12 4.56
C LEU A 101 -8.91 6.00 5.54
N TRP A 102 -9.02 7.33 5.43
CA TRP A 102 -8.40 8.26 6.38
C TRP A 102 -8.82 7.96 7.82
N ARG A 103 -10.12 7.80 8.09
CA ARG A 103 -10.64 7.44 9.43
C ARG A 103 -10.10 6.09 9.91
N ASN A 104 -10.08 5.07 9.05
CA ASN A 104 -9.57 3.76 9.41
C ASN A 104 -8.07 3.81 9.76
N LEU A 105 -7.28 4.58 9.01
CA LEU A 105 -5.86 4.76 9.30
C LEU A 105 -5.64 5.52 10.61
N LYS A 106 -6.40 6.60 10.84
CA LYS A 106 -6.37 7.36 12.11
C LYS A 106 -6.81 6.51 13.31
N MET A 107 -7.74 5.57 13.13
CA MET A 107 -8.16 4.63 14.17
C MET A 107 -7.01 3.72 14.63
N ILE A 108 -6.13 3.34 13.70
CA ILE A 108 -4.93 2.58 14.03
C ILE A 108 -3.93 3.51 14.72
N ASP A 109 -3.52 4.58 14.05
CA ASP A 109 -2.54 5.52 14.59
C ASP A 109 -2.71 6.90 13.94
N GLY A 110 -2.61 7.96 14.75
CA GLY A 110 -2.82 9.34 14.32
C GLY A 110 -1.89 9.75 13.17
N ASP A 111 -0.66 9.26 13.12
CA ASP A 111 0.32 9.67 12.11
C ASP A 111 0.29 8.78 10.86
N LEU A 112 -0.48 7.70 10.91
CA LEU A 112 -0.44 6.65 9.89
C LEU A 112 -0.78 7.13 8.46
N PRO A 113 -1.75 8.05 8.24
CA PRO A 113 -1.99 8.58 6.90
C PRO A 113 -0.74 9.22 6.29
N GLU A 114 -0.05 10.05 7.05
CA GLU A 114 1.13 10.77 6.56
C GLU A 114 2.33 9.83 6.43
N LEU A 115 2.53 8.93 7.40
CA LEU A 115 3.55 7.89 7.31
C LEU A 115 3.42 7.05 6.04
N LEU A 116 2.20 6.60 5.72
CA LEU A 116 1.95 5.80 4.51
C LEU A 116 2.12 6.62 3.24
N ALA A 117 1.80 7.92 3.27
CA ALA A 117 2.05 8.81 2.15
C ALA A 117 3.55 8.87 1.82
N TYR A 118 4.41 9.11 2.81
CA TYR A 118 5.85 9.13 2.59
C TYR A 118 6.42 7.75 2.24
N SER A 119 5.85 6.68 2.81
CA SER A 119 6.20 5.31 2.41
C SER A 119 5.97 5.09 0.91
N LEU A 120 4.81 5.51 0.39
CA LEU A 120 4.46 5.43 -1.03
C LEU A 120 5.36 6.32 -1.89
N LEU A 121 5.65 7.54 -1.43
CA LEU A 121 6.51 8.47 -2.15
C LEU A 121 7.93 7.90 -2.30
N TYR A 122 8.52 7.41 -1.21
CA TYR A 122 9.87 6.81 -1.21
C TYR A 122 9.95 5.51 -2.00
N ARG A 123 8.87 4.70 -2.04
CA ARG A 123 8.75 3.56 -2.96
C ARG A 123 9.09 3.95 -4.41
N TRP A 124 8.61 5.10 -4.86
CA TRP A 124 8.82 5.53 -6.23
C TRP A 124 10.16 6.23 -6.44
N LEU A 125 10.56 7.10 -5.50
CA LEU A 125 11.81 7.85 -5.57
C LEU A 125 13.04 6.93 -5.46
N GLU A 126 13.03 5.98 -4.53
CA GLU A 126 14.11 5.03 -4.27
C GLU A 126 13.99 3.74 -5.09
N ARG A 127 12.89 3.58 -5.84
CA ARG A 127 12.61 2.45 -6.75
C ARG A 127 12.56 1.07 -6.08
N ASP A 128 12.39 1.00 -4.76
CA ASP A 128 12.23 -0.26 -4.03
C ASP A 128 10.76 -0.53 -3.67
N THR A 129 10.31 -1.78 -3.76
CA THR A 129 8.93 -2.17 -3.42
C THR A 129 8.81 -2.75 -2.02
N SER A 130 9.90 -3.23 -1.41
CA SER A 130 9.87 -3.98 -0.16
C SER A 130 9.53 -3.08 1.01
N LEU A 131 8.47 -3.40 1.76
CA LEU A 131 8.05 -2.61 2.91
C LEU A 131 9.15 -2.50 3.96
N LEU A 132 9.92 -3.58 4.20
CA LEU A 132 11.10 -3.55 5.09
C LEU A 132 12.20 -2.57 4.65
N LYS A 133 12.44 -2.43 3.35
CA LYS A 133 13.46 -1.49 2.88
C LYS A 133 12.96 -0.06 2.95
N ILE A 134 11.69 0.15 2.61
CA ILE A 134 11.04 1.45 2.76
C ILE A 134 10.97 1.86 4.24
N SER A 135 10.72 0.93 5.17
CA SER A 135 10.78 1.24 6.61
C SER A 135 12.16 1.76 6.99
N LYS A 136 13.23 1.08 6.57
CA LYS A 136 14.62 1.55 6.83
C LYS A 136 14.88 2.94 6.24
N ILE A 137 14.41 3.23 5.03
CA ILE A 137 14.54 4.56 4.43
C ILE A 137 13.79 5.62 5.24
N LEU A 138 12.60 5.30 5.76
CA LEU A 138 11.85 6.22 6.63
C LEU A 138 12.58 6.45 7.96
N GLU A 139 13.17 5.41 8.54
CA GLU A 139 13.99 5.50 9.75
C GLU A 139 15.23 6.38 9.55
N GLU A 140 15.81 6.37 8.35
CA GLU A 140 16.98 7.17 7.99
C GLU A 140 16.63 8.62 7.67
N LYS A 141 15.52 8.85 6.95
CA LYS A 141 15.13 10.19 6.48
C LYS A 141 14.25 10.97 7.47
N ASP A 142 13.56 10.27 8.36
CA ASP A 142 12.64 10.81 9.38
C ASP A 142 11.71 11.94 8.85
N PRO A 143 10.90 11.71 7.80
CA PRO A 143 10.10 12.77 7.17
C PRO A 143 9.04 13.41 8.07
N LEU A 144 8.61 12.72 9.13
CA LEU A 144 7.65 13.23 10.12
C LEU A 144 8.33 13.75 11.38
N ASN A 145 9.68 13.78 11.42
CA ASN A 145 10.46 14.22 12.58
C ASN A 145 10.06 13.51 13.88
N PHE A 146 9.82 12.19 13.83
CA PHE A 146 9.46 11.39 14.99
C PHE A 146 10.55 11.32 16.05
N TYR A 147 11.80 11.55 15.66
CA TYR A 147 12.94 11.53 16.58
C TYR A 147 13.40 12.90 17.03
N ASN A 148 12.71 13.97 16.64
CA ASN A 148 13.12 15.34 16.97
C ASN A 148 14.58 15.65 16.58
N GLY A 149 15.06 15.08 15.47
CA GLY A 149 16.44 15.22 15.01
C GLY A 149 17.48 14.34 15.74
N GLU A 150 17.07 13.48 16.66
CA GLU A 150 17.96 12.60 17.40
C GLU A 150 18.04 11.19 16.80
N LYS A 151 19.12 10.46 17.09
CA LYS A 151 19.21 9.04 16.75
C LYS A 151 18.53 8.23 17.84
N SER A 152 17.56 7.40 17.46
CA SER A 152 16.89 6.47 18.36
C SER A 152 17.08 5.02 17.93
N SER A 153 17.20 4.14 18.92
CA SER A 153 17.08 2.69 18.71
C SER A 153 15.62 2.26 18.55
N GLN A 154 14.67 3.08 18.98
CA GLN A 154 13.24 2.82 18.85
C GLN A 154 12.87 3.02 17.37
N LYS A 155 12.62 1.93 16.63
CA LYS A 155 12.24 1.96 15.21
C LYS A 155 10.76 2.31 15.03
N LEU A 156 10.40 3.58 15.22
CA LEU A 156 9.03 4.10 15.24
C LEU A 156 8.31 3.91 13.89
N TYR A 157 8.97 4.15 12.76
CA TYR A 157 8.37 3.96 11.44
C TYR A 157 8.11 2.49 11.17
N GLU A 158 9.11 1.64 11.41
CA GLU A 158 8.97 0.20 11.22
C GLU A 158 7.88 -0.38 12.11
N TYR A 159 7.81 0.04 13.38
CA TYR A 159 6.77 -0.39 14.31
C TYR A 159 5.37 0.01 13.82
N LYS A 160 5.18 1.27 13.42
CA LYS A 160 3.89 1.77 12.91
C LYS A 160 3.48 1.06 11.61
N LEU A 161 4.41 0.77 10.70
CA LEU A 161 4.14 -0.05 9.51
C LEU A 161 3.78 -1.49 9.84
N LYS A 162 4.50 -2.14 10.75
CA LYS A 162 4.19 -3.49 11.23
C LYS A 162 2.78 -3.56 11.83
N ARG A 163 2.41 -2.55 12.63
CA ARG A 163 1.06 -2.44 13.20
C ARG A 163 0.02 -2.31 12.09
N PHE A 164 0.20 -1.40 11.14
CA PHE A 164 -0.71 -1.26 10.00
C PHE A 164 -0.88 -2.57 9.20
N LEU A 165 0.22 -3.27 8.91
CA LEU A 165 0.17 -4.56 8.21
C LEU A 165 -0.63 -5.59 9.00
N ALA A 166 -0.44 -5.66 10.33
CA ALA A 166 -1.19 -6.56 11.19
C ALA A 166 -2.69 -6.24 11.17
N GLU A 167 -3.08 -4.97 11.29
CA GLU A 167 -4.50 -4.54 11.25
C GLU A 167 -5.15 -4.95 9.92
N CYS A 168 -4.45 -4.73 8.80
CA CYS A 168 -4.92 -5.17 7.48
C CYS A 168 -4.98 -6.70 7.38
N ALA A 169 -4.02 -7.42 7.95
CA ALA A 169 -4.04 -8.89 8.01
C ALA A 169 -5.23 -9.43 8.82
N MET A 170 -5.64 -8.67 9.84
CA MET A 170 -6.69 -9.04 10.77
C MET A 170 -8.09 -8.60 10.32
N GLY A 171 -8.23 -7.97 9.16
CA GLY A 171 -9.51 -7.68 8.52
C GLY A 171 -9.76 -6.22 8.18
N MET A 172 -8.87 -5.28 8.52
CA MET A 172 -9.01 -3.88 8.12
C MET A 172 -9.02 -3.75 6.58
N THR A 173 -9.96 -2.95 6.07
CA THR A 173 -10.07 -2.64 4.64
C THR A 173 -10.17 -1.13 4.43
N SER A 174 -10.10 -0.66 3.18
CA SER A 174 -10.21 0.76 2.86
C SER A 174 -11.64 1.30 2.77
N GLU A 175 -12.62 0.43 2.54
CA GLU A 175 -14.00 0.83 2.20
C GLU A 175 -14.96 0.75 3.40
N THR A 176 -14.75 -0.21 4.31
CA THR A 176 -15.64 -0.43 5.46
C THR A 176 -15.04 0.18 6.72
N PRO A 177 -15.84 0.77 7.62
CA PRO A 177 -15.35 1.26 8.90
C PRO A 177 -14.58 0.21 9.69
N TRP A 178 -13.36 0.54 10.07
CA TRP A 178 -12.55 -0.29 10.96
C TRP A 178 -12.79 0.11 12.41
N HIS A 179 -13.34 -0.81 13.19
CA HIS A 179 -13.66 -0.59 14.60
C HIS A 179 -12.57 -1.13 15.56
N GLY A 180 -11.48 -1.69 15.04
CA GLY A 180 -10.44 -2.33 15.86
C GLY A 180 -10.88 -3.64 16.51
N ILE A 181 -11.97 -4.24 16.01
CA ILE A 181 -12.49 -5.51 16.50
C ILE A 181 -11.99 -6.63 15.60
N TYR A 182 -11.24 -7.56 16.18
CA TYR A 182 -10.74 -8.73 15.48
C TYR A 182 -11.77 -9.85 15.50
N ASP A 183 -12.15 -10.33 14.31
CA ASP A 183 -13.08 -11.47 14.19
C ASP A 183 -12.45 -12.81 14.63
N ALA A 184 -11.12 -12.88 14.72
CA ALA A 184 -10.41 -14.08 15.15
C ALA A 184 -9.66 -13.91 16.46
N THR A 185 -9.95 -14.82 17.39
CA THR A 185 -9.29 -14.94 18.69
C THR A 185 -8.47 -16.23 18.81
N GLY A 186 -8.29 -17.00 17.73
CA GLY A 186 -7.61 -18.32 17.73
C GLY A 186 -6.19 -18.33 17.15
N GLY A 187 -5.79 -17.27 16.44
CA GLY A 187 -4.52 -17.19 15.71
C GLY A 187 -4.70 -16.91 14.21
N VAL A 188 -3.58 -16.87 13.49
CA VAL A 188 -3.50 -16.60 12.05
C VAL A 188 -2.73 -17.70 11.35
N ILE A 189 -3.29 -18.24 10.27
CA ILE A 189 -2.64 -19.23 9.42
C ILE A 189 -2.37 -18.62 8.06
N ILE A 190 -1.14 -18.70 7.60
CA ILE A 190 -0.69 -18.23 6.31
C ILE A 190 -0.36 -19.45 5.44
N ALA A 191 -1.16 -19.65 4.39
CA ALA A 191 -0.92 -20.70 3.40
C ALA A 191 -0.13 -20.11 2.21
N LYS A 192 1.10 -20.60 2.04
CA LYS A 192 2.02 -20.19 0.98
C LYS A 192 1.69 -20.86 -0.37
N GLU A 193 2.30 -20.35 -1.43
CA GLU A 193 2.03 -20.83 -2.80
C GLU A 193 2.55 -22.24 -3.08
N ASP A 194 3.64 -22.61 -2.41
CA ASP A 194 4.31 -23.92 -2.45
C ASP A 194 3.58 -24.99 -1.62
N GLY A 195 2.48 -24.63 -0.94
CA GLY A 195 1.72 -25.53 -0.08
C GLY A 195 2.22 -25.56 1.37
N ASP A 196 3.27 -24.81 1.70
CA ASP A 196 3.70 -24.66 3.08
C ASP A 196 2.72 -23.81 3.87
N ILE A 197 2.60 -24.12 5.16
CA ILE A 197 1.68 -23.44 6.06
C ILE A 197 2.44 -22.93 7.27
N VAL A 198 2.25 -21.64 7.57
CA VAL A 198 2.78 -20.99 8.77
C VAL A 198 1.60 -20.65 9.67
N CYS A 199 1.61 -21.09 10.93
CA CYS A 199 0.57 -20.79 11.90
C CYS A 199 1.16 -19.94 13.02
N PHE A 200 0.51 -18.82 13.33
CA PHE A 200 0.82 -17.96 14.47
C PHE A 200 -0.34 -18.00 15.45
N HIS A 201 -0.08 -18.34 16.70
CA HIS A 201 -1.03 -18.10 17.77
C HIS A 201 -0.89 -16.66 18.27
N ILE A 202 -1.92 -16.15 18.98
CA ILE A 202 -1.95 -14.76 19.50
C ILE A 202 -0.70 -14.41 20.32
N TYR A 203 -0.10 -15.38 21.02
CA TYR A 203 1.12 -15.19 21.81
C TYR A 203 2.38 -14.90 20.97
N ASP A 204 2.34 -15.15 19.66
CA ASP A 204 3.46 -14.95 18.74
C ASP A 204 3.24 -13.75 17.80
N PHE A 205 2.52 -12.73 18.30
CA PHE A 205 2.18 -11.54 17.53
C PHE A 205 3.41 -10.75 17.05
N ASN A 206 4.54 -10.89 17.75
CA ASN A 206 5.80 -10.32 17.31
C ASN A 206 6.31 -11.02 16.05
N LEU A 207 6.42 -12.35 16.05
CA LEU A 207 6.88 -13.09 14.88
C LEU A 207 5.92 -12.92 13.69
N PHE A 208 4.61 -12.82 13.96
CA PHE A 208 3.64 -12.49 12.93
C PHE A 208 3.93 -11.13 12.27
N ARG A 209 4.12 -10.07 13.06
CA ARG A 209 4.46 -8.73 12.54
C ARG A 209 5.79 -8.71 11.79
N GLU A 210 6.79 -9.44 12.29
CA GLU A 210 8.06 -9.63 11.58
C GLU A 210 7.85 -10.33 10.25
N TYR A 211 7.06 -11.41 10.22
CA TYR A 211 6.74 -12.12 8.99
C TYR A 211 6.08 -11.19 7.97
N LEU A 212 5.10 -10.37 8.40
CA LEU A 212 4.40 -9.44 7.52
C LEU A 212 5.35 -8.42 6.88
N ILE A 213 6.18 -7.72 7.66
CA ILE A 213 7.07 -6.69 7.10
C ILE A 213 8.11 -7.30 6.15
N ASN A 214 8.61 -8.50 6.47
CA ASN A 214 9.64 -9.18 5.70
C ASN A 214 9.11 -9.73 4.38
N ASN A 215 7.82 -10.07 4.32
CA ASN A 215 7.20 -10.76 3.19
C ASN A 215 6.20 -9.90 2.41
N THR A 216 6.11 -8.59 2.65
CA THR A 216 5.21 -7.69 1.92
C THR A 216 5.95 -6.68 1.05
N MET A 217 5.27 -6.26 -0.02
CA MET A 217 5.74 -5.24 -0.95
C MET A 217 4.60 -4.35 -1.45
N PHE A 218 4.92 -3.12 -1.86
CA PHE A 218 4.00 -2.27 -2.60
C PHE A 218 3.73 -2.83 -3.99
N GLU A 219 2.46 -2.96 -4.36
CA GLU A 219 2.03 -3.34 -5.70
C GLU A 219 1.70 -2.09 -6.52
N GLN A 220 1.94 -2.14 -7.83
CA GLN A 220 1.48 -1.12 -8.76
C GLN A 220 0.20 -1.60 -9.48
N PRO A 221 -0.98 -1.04 -9.16
CA PRO A 221 -2.17 -1.27 -9.97
C PRO A 221 -2.12 -0.54 -11.32
N SER A 222 -3.11 -0.78 -12.17
CA SER A 222 -3.25 -0.02 -13.42
C SER A 222 -3.64 1.43 -13.11
N THR A 223 -3.00 2.42 -13.71
CA THR A 223 -3.30 3.84 -13.40
C THR A 223 -4.69 4.30 -13.83
N GLY A 224 -5.25 3.70 -14.88
CA GLY A 224 -6.45 4.20 -15.55
C GLY A 224 -6.18 5.46 -16.39
N GLU A 225 -4.91 5.73 -16.72
CA GLU A 225 -4.50 6.82 -17.60
C GLU A 225 -4.70 6.45 -19.08
N ASP A 226 -5.08 7.42 -19.89
CA ASP A 226 -5.18 7.30 -21.34
C ASP A 226 -3.78 7.25 -21.97
N GLY A 227 -3.57 6.30 -22.88
CA GLY A 227 -2.30 6.13 -23.58
C GLY A 227 -2.15 6.98 -24.83
N VAL A 228 -3.24 7.53 -25.36
CA VAL A 228 -3.27 8.47 -26.48
C VAL A 228 -3.16 9.90 -25.96
N ASN A 229 -3.79 10.19 -24.83
CA ASN A 229 -3.75 11.50 -24.19
C ASN A 229 -3.25 11.43 -22.72
N PRO A 230 -1.92 11.31 -22.49
CA PRO A 230 -1.34 11.24 -21.15
C PRO A 230 -1.78 12.39 -20.24
N GLY A 231 -1.99 12.12 -18.96
CA GLY A 231 -2.58 13.08 -18.01
C GLY A 231 -4.11 13.03 -17.93
N HIS A 232 -4.78 12.25 -18.78
CA HIS A 232 -6.23 12.12 -18.79
C HIS A 232 -6.70 10.71 -18.43
N LYS A 233 -7.96 10.62 -17.98
CA LYS A 233 -8.61 9.35 -17.63
C LYS A 233 -8.93 8.57 -18.90
N ARG A 234 -8.56 7.30 -18.94
CA ARG A 234 -9.00 6.38 -20.00
C ARG A 234 -10.51 6.13 -19.89
N THR A 235 -11.21 6.28 -21.00
CA THR A 235 -12.68 6.17 -21.08
C THR A 235 -13.18 4.82 -21.62
N THR A 236 -12.28 3.95 -22.07
CA THR A 236 -12.62 2.63 -22.62
C THR A 236 -13.35 1.75 -21.59
N LYS A 237 -14.38 1.03 -22.04
CA LYS A 237 -15.14 0.06 -21.24
C LYS A 237 -14.18 -0.96 -20.59
N GLY A 238 -14.38 -1.23 -19.30
CA GLY A 238 -13.51 -2.12 -18.51
C GLY A 238 -12.29 -1.45 -17.87
N THR A 239 -12.10 -0.14 -18.06
CA THR A 239 -11.03 0.60 -17.36
C THR A 239 -11.23 0.57 -15.85
N LYS A 240 -10.21 0.09 -15.14
CA LYS A 240 -10.11 0.21 -13.69
C LYS A 240 -10.04 1.68 -13.30
N LYS A 241 -11.03 2.15 -12.56
CA LYS A 241 -11.26 3.56 -12.25
C LYS A 241 -10.40 4.07 -11.09
N TYR A 242 -9.10 3.77 -11.08
CA TYR A 242 -8.22 4.22 -9.98
C TYR A 242 -7.73 5.66 -10.18
N TYR A 243 -7.50 6.04 -11.43
CA TYR A 243 -7.21 7.40 -11.89
C TYR A 243 -6.15 8.14 -11.07
N TYR A 244 -4.91 7.67 -11.17
CA TYR A 244 -3.77 8.20 -10.42
C TYR A 244 -2.46 8.09 -11.23
N GLY A 245 -1.40 8.74 -10.76
CA GLY A 245 -0.04 8.57 -11.31
C GLY A 245 0.34 9.55 -12.41
N TRP A 246 -0.39 10.65 -12.57
CA TRP A 246 -0.05 11.77 -13.46
C TRP A 246 -0.20 13.11 -12.70
N LEU A 247 0.43 14.15 -13.23
CA LEU A 247 0.32 15.51 -12.72
C LEU A 247 -1.00 16.12 -13.18
N TYR A 248 -1.70 16.82 -12.30
CA TYR A 248 -2.93 17.54 -12.63
C TYR A 248 -3.02 18.83 -11.83
N GLU A 249 -3.88 19.75 -12.28
CA GLU A 249 -4.13 21.02 -11.62
C GLU A 249 -5.57 21.09 -11.13
N GLU A 250 -5.74 21.70 -9.96
CA GLU A 250 -7.04 21.98 -9.36
C GLU A 250 -6.88 23.25 -8.51
N ASN A 251 -7.75 24.25 -8.71
CA ASN A 251 -7.69 25.54 -7.98
C ASN A 251 -6.30 26.21 -8.01
N ASP A 252 -5.70 26.33 -9.21
CA ASP A 252 -4.38 26.94 -9.45
C ASP A 252 -3.21 26.29 -8.67
N LYS A 253 -3.41 25.04 -8.24
CA LYS A 253 -2.41 24.25 -7.53
C LYS A 253 -2.15 22.93 -8.23
N LEU A 254 -0.90 22.51 -8.22
CA LEU A 254 -0.46 21.25 -8.81
C LEU A 254 -0.55 20.10 -7.83
N TYR A 255 -1.03 18.97 -8.34
CA TYR A 255 -1.26 17.78 -7.53
C TYR A 255 -0.80 16.50 -8.24
N PHE A 256 -0.49 15.49 -7.42
CA PHE A 256 -0.16 14.15 -7.88
C PHE A 256 -0.85 13.11 -7.01
N LYS A 257 -1.39 12.06 -7.62
CA LYS A 257 -2.05 10.95 -6.89
C LYS A 257 -1.21 9.69 -6.93
N ILE A 258 -1.03 9.04 -5.79
CA ILE A 258 -0.41 7.71 -5.67
C ILE A 258 -1.40 6.76 -5.01
N ASN A 259 -1.63 5.59 -5.62
CA ASN A 259 -2.55 4.59 -5.07
C ASN A 259 -1.82 3.64 -4.11
N LEU A 260 -2.42 3.38 -2.95
CA LEU A 260 -1.95 2.40 -1.98
C LEU A 260 -2.44 0.99 -2.34
N GLN A 261 -1.48 0.10 -2.56
CA GLN A 261 -1.72 -1.33 -2.65
C GLN A 261 -0.53 -2.11 -2.10
N ILE A 262 -0.81 -3.12 -1.28
CA ILE A 262 0.20 -4.00 -0.70
C ILE A 262 -0.20 -5.45 -0.97
N ARG A 263 0.80 -6.25 -1.32
CA ARG A 263 0.68 -7.69 -1.50
C ARG A 263 1.83 -8.40 -0.82
N PHE A 264 1.68 -9.70 -0.63
CA PHE A 264 2.82 -10.55 -0.30
C PHE A 264 3.78 -10.69 -1.49
N LYS A 265 5.05 -10.94 -1.18
CA LYS A 265 6.14 -11.05 -2.16
C LYS A 265 5.88 -12.14 -3.18
#